data_AF-A0A8S3CRX0-F1
#
_entry.id   AF-A0A8S3CRX0-F1
#
_cell.length_a   1.000
_cell.length_b   1.000
_cell.length_c   1.000
_cell.angle_alpha   90.00
_cell.angle_beta   90.00
_cell.angle_gamma   90.00
#
_symmetry.space_group_name_H-M   'P 1'
#
loop_
_entity.id
_entity.type
_entity.pdbx_description
1 polymer ?
#
loop_
_entity_poly.entity_id
_entity_poly.type
_entity_poly.pdbx_seq_one_letter_code
_entity_poly.pdbx_strand_id
1 'polypeptide(L)' 'MKPTEHTVVLHKRSDQQSFGLYIGEDYPFGVYIITIEPDSPAAQGNVHAGDRIISVNGQMVSKMATNP' A
#
# COMPACT_ATOMS: atom_id res chain seq x y z
N MET A 1 -12.38 -10.79 15.40
CA MET A 1 -12.01 -9.39 15.68
C MET A 1 -12.40 -8.55 14.47
N LYS A 2 -12.86 -7.30 14.64
CA LYS A 2 -13.09 -6.40 13.50
C LYS A 2 -11.73 -5.92 12.99
N PRO A 3 -11.49 -5.83 11.67
CA PRO A 3 -10.29 -5.18 11.15
C PRO A 3 -10.25 -3.74 11.66
N THR A 4 -9.13 -3.31 12.22
CA THR A 4 -8.91 -1.91 12.60
C THR A 4 -8.23 -1.20 11.44
N GLU A 5 -8.85 -0.11 10.98
CA GLU A 5 -8.21 0.79 10.02
C GLU A 5 -7.05 1.51 10.71
N HIS A 6 -5.93 1.61 10.01
CA HIS A 6 -4.77 2.40 10.44
C HIS A 6 -4.27 3.23 9.27
N THR A 7 -3.92 4.49 9.54
CA THR A 7 -3.36 5.40 8.54
C THR A 7 -1.88 5.56 8.79
N VAL A 8 -1.08 5.42 7.75
CA VAL A 8 0.36 5.67 7.76
C VAL A 8 0.73 6.80 6.80
N VAL A 9 1.84 7.48 7.08
CA VAL A 9 2.44 8.44 6.15
C VAL A 9 3.79 7.90 5.74
N LEU A 10 3.99 7.72 4.43
CA LEU A 10 5.26 7.30 3.86
C LEU A 10 5.93 8.50 3.19
N HIS A 11 7.20 8.72 3.50
CA HIS A 11 8.00 9.80 2.92
C HIS A 11 9.05 9.22 1.99
N LYS A 12 9.05 9.66 0.72
CA LYS A 12 10.16 9.36 -0.19
C LYS A 12 11.39 10.16 0.23
N ARG A 13 12.58 9.59 0.00
CA ARG A 13 13.85 10.31 0.18
C ARG A 13 14.15 11.22 -1.02
N SER A 14 13.61 10.91 -2.19
CA SER A 14 13.68 11.70 -3.41
C SER A 14 12.53 11.35 -4.37
N ASP A 15 12.25 12.22 -5.35
CA ASP A 15 11.15 12.01 -6.31
C ASP A 15 11.31 10.75 -7.19
N GLN A 16 12.55 10.34 -7.43
CA GLN A 16 12.90 9.17 -8.24
C GLN A 16 12.75 7.84 -7.50
N GLN A 17 12.54 7.87 -6.17
CA GLN A 17 12.39 6.66 -5.37
C GLN A 17 10.96 6.09 -5.46
N SER A 18 10.83 4.77 -5.45
CA SER A 18 9.57 4.10 -5.14
C SER A 18 9.29 4.17 -3.63
N PHE A 19 8.07 3.76 -3.22
CA PHE A 19 7.80 3.54 -1.79
C PHE A 19 8.23 2.15 -1.31
N GLY A 20 8.62 1.23 -2.21
CA GLY A 20 8.95 -0.16 -1.88
C GLY A 20 7.74 -1.04 -1.53
N LEU A 21 6.55 -0.71 -2.04
CA LEU A 21 5.34 -1.52 -1.92
C LEU A 21 5.13 -2.32 -3.21
N TYR A 22 4.98 -3.64 -3.07
CA TYR A 22 4.40 -4.48 -4.11
C TYR A 22 2.93 -4.69 -3.78
N ILE A 23 2.05 -4.29 -4.69
CA ILE A 23 0.60 -4.38 -4.51
C ILE A 23 0.00 -5.41 -5.46
N GLY A 24 -1.04 -6.08 -5.00
CA GLY A 24 -1.83 -7.03 -5.78
C GLY A 24 -3.31 -6.75 -5.62
N GLU A 25 -4.08 -7.11 -6.63
CA GLU A 25 -5.53 -7.06 -6.61
C GLU A 25 -6.07 -8.49 -6.50
N ASP A 26 -6.96 -8.70 -5.54
CA ASP A 26 -7.78 -9.90 -5.44
C ASP A 26 -9.23 -9.50 -5.66
N TYR A 27 -9.76 -9.75 -6.87
CA TYR A 27 -11.12 -9.36 -7.22
C TYR A 27 -12.14 -10.39 -6.69
N PRO A 28 -13.26 -9.97 -6.04
CA PRO A 28 -13.72 -8.60 -5.80
C PRO A 28 -13.31 -8.03 -4.43
N PHE A 29 -12.35 -8.65 -3.76
CA PHE A 29 -11.99 -8.42 -2.37
C PHE A 29 -11.16 -7.13 -2.13
N GLY A 30 -10.37 -6.67 -3.11
CA GLY A 30 -9.70 -5.36 -3.10
C GLY A 30 -8.20 -5.41 -3.38
N VAL A 31 -7.50 -4.35 -2.97
CA VAL A 31 -6.06 -4.16 -3.19
C VAL A 31 -5.30 -4.39 -1.89
N TYR A 32 -4.21 -5.15 -1.96
CA TYR A 32 -3.44 -5.60 -0.80
C TYR A 32 -1.95 -5.37 -1.01
N ILE A 33 -1.23 -5.16 0.11
CA ILE A 33 0.23 -5.21 0.12
C ILE A 33 0.65 -6.69 0.07
N ILE A 34 1.42 -7.06 -0.95
CA ILE A 34 1.93 -8.42 -1.13
C ILE A 34 3.31 -8.57 -0.52
N THR A 35 4.19 -7.60 -0.79
CA THR A 35 5.58 -7.62 -0.34
C THR A 35 6.04 -6.20 -0.03
N ILE A 36 6.91 -6.08 0.96
CA ILE A 36 7.61 -4.84 1.30
C ILE A 36 9.09 -5.01 0.96
N GLU A 37 9.63 -4.09 0.17
CA GLU A 37 11.06 -4.05 -0.15
C GLU A 37 11.88 -3.66 1.09
N PRO A 38 12.95 -4.40 1.44
CA PRO A 38 13.87 -4.00 2.51
C PRO A 38 14.43 -2.59 2.30
N ASP A 39 14.74 -1.87 3.39
CA ASP A 39 15.33 -0.53 3.40
C ASP A 39 14.54 0.59 2.68
N SER A 40 13.31 0.28 2.26
CA SER A 40 12.39 1.21 1.59
C SER A 40 11.61 2.10 2.57
N PRO A 41 10.96 3.18 2.08
CA PRO A 41 10.04 3.97 2.90
C PRO A 41 8.92 3.13 3.54
N ALA A 42 8.40 2.12 2.83
CA ALA A 42 7.38 1.22 3.35
C ALA A 42 7.90 0.34 4.49
N ALA A 43 9.16 -0.13 4.43
CA ALA A 43 9.75 -0.90 5.53
C ALA A 43 9.91 -0.08 6.83
N GLN A 44 9.93 1.25 6.72
CA GLN A 44 9.97 2.17 7.85
C GLN A 44 8.58 2.65 8.27
N GLY A 45 7.59 2.55 7.38
CA GLY A 45 6.19 2.76 7.69
C GLY A 45 5.63 1.52 8.38
N ASN A 46 4.75 1.72 9.35
CA ASN A 46 4.09 0.62 10.06
C ASN A 46 3.02 -0.06 9.18
N VAL A 47 3.43 -0.59 8.03
CA VAL A 47 2.62 -1.32 7.05
C VAL A 47 3.19 -2.73 6.91
N HIS A 48 2.34 -3.69 6.59
CA HIS A 48 2.72 -5.10 6.51
C HIS A 48 2.12 -5.78 5.29
N ALA A 49 2.79 -6.83 4.82
CA ALA A 49 2.20 -7.74 3.84
C ALA A 49 0.89 -8.33 4.40
N GLY A 50 -0.15 -8.36 3.56
CA GLY A 50 -1.52 -8.74 3.94
C GLY A 50 -2.43 -7.57 4.32
N ASP A 51 -1.87 -6.37 4.56
CA ASP A 51 -2.71 -5.19 4.80
C ASP A 51 -3.51 -4.83 3.55
N ARG A 52 -4.80 -4.52 3.75
CA ARG A 52 -5.68 -4.03 2.68
C ARG A 52 -5.53 -2.52 2.54
N ILE A 53 -5.24 -2.07 1.33
CA ILE A 53 -5.22 -0.65 0.99
C ILE A 53 -6.65 -0.21 0.66
N ILE A 54 -7.25 0.57 1.55
CA ILE A 54 -8.60 1.11 1.35
C ILE A 54 -8.58 2.55 0.81
N SER A 55 -7.53 3.33 1.11
CA SER A 55 -7.36 4.67 0.57
C SER A 55 -5.89 5.07 0.43
N VAL A 56 -5.61 5.93 -0.54
CA VAL A 56 -4.29 6.55 -0.76
C VAL A 56 -4.48 8.04 -0.94
N ASN A 57 -3.78 8.87 -0.17
CA ASN A 57 -3.88 10.33 -0.21
C ASN A 57 -5.34 10.84 -0.11
N GLY A 58 -6.15 10.20 0.72
CA GLY A 58 -7.57 10.55 0.91
C GLY A 58 -8.52 10.06 -0.19
N GLN A 59 -8.02 9.36 -1.21
CA GLN A 59 -8.84 8.78 -2.27
C GLN A 59 -9.08 7.29 -2.02
N MET A 60 -10.36 6.87 -2.04
CA MET A 60 -10.76 5.48 -1.86
C MET A 60 -10.24 4.61 -3.01
N VAL A 61 -9.74 3.43 -2.69
CA VAL A 61 -9.21 2.45 -3.64
C VAL A 61 -10.07 1.19 -3.59
N SER A 62 -10.57 0.76 -4.75
CA SER A 62 -11.33 -0.49 -4.89
C SER A 62 -10.73 -1.45 -5.92
N LYS A 63 -9.86 -0.96 -6.79
CA LYS A 63 -9.16 -1.72 -7.83
C LYS A 63 -7.85 -1.04 -8.18
N MET A 64 -6.92 -1.78 -8.78
CA MET A 64 -5.70 -1.23 -9.34
C MET A 64 -6.01 -0.46 -10.63
N ALA A 65 -5.21 0.57 -10.89
CA ALA A 65 -5.23 1.21 -12.19
C ALA A 65 -4.61 0.25 -13.21
N THR A 66 -5.39 -0.15 -14.20
CA THR A 66 -4.85 -0.76 -15.43
C THR A 66 -4.35 0.38 -16.29
N ASN A 67 -3.03 0.54 -16.42
CA ASN A 67 -2.49 1.38 -17.49
C ASN A 67 -2.62 0.58 -18.80
N PRO A 68 -3.45 1.03 -19.76
CA PRO A 68 -3.59 0.34 -21.04
C PRO A 68 -2.27 0.36 -21.84
#